data_AF-A0A924NIS8-F1
#
_entry.id   AF-A0A924NIS8-F1
#
_cell.length_a   1.000
_cell.length_b   1.000
_cell.length_c   1.000
_cell.angle_alpha   90.00
_cell.angle_beta   90.00
_cell.angle_gamma   90.00
#
_symmetry.space_group_name_H-M   'P 1'
#
loop_
_entity.id
_entity.type
_entity.pdbx_description
1 polymer ?
#
loop_
_entity_poly.entity_id
_entity_poly.type
_entity_poly.pdbx_seq_one_letter_code
_entity_poly.pdbx_strand_id
1 'polypeptide(L)'
;MGSRVSLDAASGQPLHPLAREALLAALDDGWADPEKLSSSGRRARQLLDAAREAVAVVLGARPDEVAFTTSGSAAAYDGVRGAVAARARVGRRVVHSAVEHSSVLHAAAEADPHAV
;
A
#
# COMPACT_ATOMS: atom_id res chain seq x y z
N MET A 1 -6.10 0.75 38.62
CA MET A 1 -6.44 0.17 37.30
C MET A 1 -5.12 -0.31 36.69
N GLY A 2 -4.97 -1.61 36.39
CA GLY A 2 -3.71 -2.15 35.86
C GLY A 2 -3.38 -1.62 34.47
N SER A 3 -2.10 -1.60 34.10
CA SER A 3 -1.64 -1.22 32.76
C SER A 3 -2.17 -2.21 31.71
N ARG A 4 -2.77 -1.70 30.62
CA ARG A 4 -3.19 -2.54 29.49
C ARG A 4 -1.95 -3.00 28.71
N VAL A 5 -1.89 -4.29 28.40
CA VAL A 5 -0.85 -4.90 27.54
C VAL A 5 -1.54 -5.48 26.31
N SER A 6 -1.04 -5.15 25.12
CA SER A 6 -1.47 -5.78 23.86
C SER A 6 -0.43 -6.79 23.41
N LEU A 7 -0.87 -8.00 23.09
CA LEU A 7 -0.05 -9.07 22.49
C LEU A 7 -0.47 -9.39 21.05
N ASP A 8 -1.26 -8.50 20.43
CA ASP A 8 -1.77 -8.66 19.07
C ASP A 8 -1.24 -7.56 18.14
N ALA A 9 0.10 -7.52 18.04
CA ALA A 9 0.80 -6.60 17.14
C ALA A 9 0.48 -6.85 15.66
N ALA A 10 0.02 -8.06 15.31
CA ALA A 10 -0.32 -8.44 13.94
C ALA A 10 -1.60 -7.76 13.45
N SER A 11 -2.60 -7.60 14.33
CA SER A 11 -3.85 -6.89 13.98
C SER A 11 -3.70 -5.37 13.98
N GLY A 12 -2.73 -4.84 14.73
CA GLY A 12 -2.45 -3.41 14.72
C GLY A 12 -1.50 -2.97 15.83
N GLN A 13 -0.81 -1.86 15.58
CA GLN A 13 0.08 -1.23 16.55
C GLN A 13 -0.20 0.27 16.59
N PRO A 14 0.02 0.94 17.75
CA PRO A 14 0.10 2.39 17.78
C PRO A 14 1.14 2.89 16.79
N LEU A 15 0.86 4.03 16.15
CA LEU A 15 1.84 4.67 15.27
C LEU A 15 3.15 4.91 16.03
N HIS A 16 4.27 4.62 15.38
CA HIS A 16 5.56 5.09 15.84
C HIS A 16 5.51 6.63 15.98
N PRO A 17 6.11 7.25 17.01
CA PRO A 17 6.04 8.70 17.22
C PRO A 17 6.41 9.52 15.97
N LEU A 18 7.49 9.14 15.28
CA LEU A 18 7.90 9.79 14.02
C LEU A 18 6.87 9.62 12.88
N ALA A 19 6.18 8.49 12.82
CA ALA A 19 5.12 8.29 11.82
C ALA A 19 3.90 9.17 12.13
N ARG A 20 3.58 9.36 13.41
CA ARG A 20 2.53 10.29 13.85
C ARG A 20 2.88 11.74 13.50
N GLU A 21 4.13 12.15 13.71
CA GLU A 21 4.62 13.49 13.34
C GLU A 21 4.55 13.72 11.83
N ALA A 22 5.01 12.75 11.03
CA ALA A 22 4.94 12.82 9.58
C ALA A 22 3.49 12.94 9.08
N LEU A 23 2.57 12.18 9.68
CA LEU A 23 1.14 12.27 9.35
C LEU A 23 0.57 13.66 9.66
N LEU A 24 0.86 14.21 10.84
CA LEU A 24 0.37 15.55 11.21
C LEU A 24 0.94 16.63 10.29
N ALA A 25 2.24 16.57 9.97
CA ALA A 25 2.85 17.47 9.00
C ALA A 25 2.19 17.37 7.61
N ALA A 26 1.84 16.15 7.16
CA ALA A 26 1.13 15.97 5.91
C ALA A 26 -0.29 16.56 5.93
N LEU A 27 -0.98 16.51 7.07
CA LEU A 27 -2.31 17.13 7.22
C LEU A 27 -2.23 18.66 7.24
N ASP A 28 -1.25 19.22 7.95
CA ASP A 28 -1.11 20.66 8.13
C ASP A 28 -0.55 21.36 6.86
N ASP A 29 0.46 20.75 6.21
CA ASP A 29 1.18 21.36 5.09
C ASP A 29 0.85 20.75 3.71
N GLY A 30 0.29 19.53 3.68
CA GLY A 30 0.11 18.73 2.47
C GLY A 30 -1.34 18.58 2.01
N TRP A 31 -2.26 19.38 2.54
CA TRP A 31 -3.71 19.26 2.32
C TRP A 31 -4.18 19.53 0.88
N ALA A 32 -3.38 20.21 0.06
CA ALA A 32 -3.76 20.63 -1.28
C ALA A 32 -3.56 19.52 -2.32
N ASP A 33 -4.24 19.65 -3.46
CA ASP A 33 -4.08 18.75 -4.59
C ASP A 33 -2.64 18.85 -5.17
N PRO A 34 -1.85 17.76 -5.14
CA PRO A 34 -0.46 17.75 -5.61
C PRO A 34 -0.32 17.88 -7.13
N GLU A 35 -1.42 17.80 -7.90
CA GLU A 35 -1.43 18.05 -9.36
C GLU A 35 -1.55 19.54 -9.69
N LYS A 36 -1.91 20.40 -8.71
CA LYS A 36 -2.03 21.84 -8.93
C LYS A 36 -0.69 22.55 -8.81
N LEU A 37 -0.50 23.56 -9.66
CA LEU A 37 0.71 24.40 -9.69
C LEU A 37 0.68 25.54 -8.65
N SER A 38 -0.25 25.54 -7.69
CA SER A 38 -0.22 26.51 -6.58
C SER A 38 0.98 26.25 -5.66
N SER A 39 1.33 27.22 -4.82
CA SER A 39 2.35 27.00 -3.77
C SER A 39 1.99 25.83 -2.86
N SER A 40 0.71 25.73 -2.47
CA SER A 40 0.18 24.64 -1.66
C SER A 40 0.22 23.29 -2.39
N GLY A 41 -0.14 23.24 -3.68
CA GLY A 41 -0.07 22.02 -4.48
C GLY A 41 1.36 21.52 -4.68
N ARG A 42 2.31 22.43 -4.93
CA ARG A 42 3.75 22.08 -4.95
C ARG A 42 4.23 21.54 -3.61
N ARG A 43 3.77 22.08 -2.48
CA ARG A 43 4.12 21.58 -1.15
C ARG A 43 3.57 20.17 -0.93
N ALA A 44 2.31 19.91 -1.29
CA ALA A 44 1.72 18.57 -1.23
C ALA A 44 2.48 17.56 -2.11
N ARG A 45 2.86 17.98 -3.34
CA ARG A 45 3.68 17.16 -4.25
C ARG A 45 5.02 16.79 -3.61
N GLN A 46 5.74 17.77 -3.04
CA GLN A 46 7.02 17.53 -2.37
C GLN A 46 6.90 16.52 -1.23
N LEU A 47 5.86 16.63 -0.40
CA LEU A 47 5.61 15.69 0.71
C LEU A 47 5.30 14.28 0.19
N LEU A 48 4.48 14.17 -0.86
CA LEU A 48 4.15 12.90 -1.48
C LEU A 48 5.37 12.22 -2.14
N ASP A 49 6.21 13.00 -2.82
CA ASP A 49 7.41 12.48 -3.48
C ASP A 49 8.45 12.02 -2.46
N ALA A 50 8.67 12.80 -1.38
CA ALA A 50 9.51 12.39 -0.26
C ALA A 50 9.01 11.10 0.41
N ALA A 51 7.68 10.94 0.56
CA ALA A 51 7.10 9.71 1.07
C ALA A 51 7.35 8.52 0.14
N ARG A 52 7.23 8.69 -1.19
CA ARG A 52 7.56 7.64 -2.16
C ARG A 52 9.02 7.24 -2.09
N GLU A 53 9.93 8.21 -2.02
CA GLU A 53 11.37 7.95 -1.91
C GLU A 53 11.68 7.15 -0.64
N ALA A 54 11.13 7.55 0.51
CA ALA A 54 11.34 6.84 1.77
C ALA A 54 10.86 5.38 1.71
N VAL A 55 9.67 5.14 1.13
CA VAL A 55 9.13 3.78 0.96
C VAL A 55 9.94 2.97 -0.05
N ALA A 56 10.33 3.57 -1.17
CA ALA A 56 11.13 2.93 -2.20
C ALA A 56 12.47 2.43 -1.66
N VAL A 57 13.14 3.22 -0.82
CA VAL A 57 14.39 2.81 -0.15
C VAL A 57 14.19 1.58 0.72
N VAL A 58 13.12 1.54 1.52
CA VAL A 58 12.82 0.39 2.40
C VAL A 58 12.50 -0.86 1.58
N LEU A 59 11.80 -0.70 0.45
CA LEU A 59 11.43 -1.81 -0.44
C LEU A 59 12.55 -2.23 -1.40
N GLY A 60 13.64 -1.46 -1.54
CA GLY A 60 14.66 -1.69 -2.56
C GLY A 60 14.15 -1.48 -3.99
N ALA A 61 13.17 -0.60 -4.18
CA ALA A 61 12.54 -0.28 -5.46
C ALA A 61 12.90 1.14 -5.93
N ARG A 62 12.57 1.47 -7.18
CA ARG A 62 12.63 2.87 -7.65
C ARG A 62 11.37 3.64 -7.21
N PRO A 63 11.45 4.97 -6.98
CA PRO A 63 10.27 5.74 -6.59
C PRO A 63 9.10 5.67 -7.61
N ASP A 64 9.39 5.52 -8.90
CA ASP A 64 8.40 5.36 -9.97
C ASP A 64 7.74 3.96 -10.00
N GLU A 65 8.24 3.01 -9.21
CA GLU A 65 7.65 1.69 -9.01
C GLU A 65 6.74 1.62 -7.77
N VAL A 66 6.65 2.70 -6.98
CA VAL A 66 5.84 2.77 -5.75
C VAL A 66 4.52 3.47 -5.99
N ALA A 67 3.43 2.73 -5.78
CA ALA A 67 2.07 3.27 -5.73
C ALA A 67 1.51 3.18 -4.31
N PHE A 68 0.80 4.22 -3.86
CA PHE A 68 0.06 4.19 -2.60
C PHE A 68 -1.36 3.70 -2.83
N THR A 69 -1.79 2.76 -2.00
CA THR A 69 -3.16 2.23 -1.99
C THR A 69 -3.84 2.57 -0.67
N THR A 70 -5.14 2.29 -0.57
CA THR A 70 -5.92 2.55 0.66
C THR A 70 -5.58 1.59 1.79
N SER A 71 -5.00 0.42 1.49
CA SER A 71 -4.62 -0.60 2.47
C SER A 71 -3.71 -1.67 1.85
N GLY A 72 -3.05 -2.46 2.71
CA GLY A 72 -2.32 -3.66 2.28
C GLY A 72 -3.21 -4.68 1.58
N SER A 73 -4.46 -4.85 2.04
CA SER A 73 -5.44 -5.73 1.39
C SER A 73 -5.77 -5.29 -0.03
N ALA A 74 -5.97 -3.98 -0.25
CA ALA A 74 -6.20 -3.42 -1.58
C ALA A 74 -4.98 -3.57 -2.48
N ALA A 75 -3.77 -3.31 -1.96
CA ALA A 75 -2.53 -3.50 -2.71
C ALA A 75 -2.34 -4.96 -3.16
N ALA A 76 -2.56 -5.92 -2.27
CA ALA A 76 -2.42 -7.34 -2.60
C ALA A 76 -3.47 -7.80 -3.62
N TYR A 77 -4.72 -7.36 -3.47
CA TYR A 77 -5.80 -7.66 -4.41
C TYR A 77 -5.50 -7.11 -5.81
N ASP A 78 -5.13 -5.83 -5.89
CA ASP A 78 -4.79 -5.18 -7.17
C ASP A 78 -3.51 -5.75 -7.78
N GLY A 79 -2.53 -6.15 -6.96
CA GLY A 79 -1.30 -6.80 -7.41
C GLY A 79 -1.57 -8.10 -8.16
N VAL A 80 -2.42 -8.98 -7.61
CA VAL A 80 -2.83 -10.23 -8.28
C VAL A 80 -3.56 -9.93 -9.59
N ARG A 81 -4.54 -9.01 -9.56
CA ARG A 81 -5.29 -8.63 -10.77
C ARG A 81 -4.40 -8.04 -11.86
N GLY A 82 -3.46 -7.18 -11.47
CA GLY A 82 -2.49 -6.56 -12.36
C GLY A 82 -1.57 -7.61 -13.00
N ALA A 83 -1.05 -8.56 -12.22
CA ALA A 83 -0.21 -9.64 -12.72
C ALA A 83 -0.95 -10.53 -13.74
N VAL A 84 -2.21 -10.88 -13.45
CA VAL A 84 -3.05 -11.66 -14.37
C VAL A 84 -3.34 -10.86 -15.64
N ALA A 85 -3.72 -9.59 -15.52
CA ALA A 85 -4.00 -8.72 -16.67
C ALA A 85 -2.78 -8.55 -17.58
N ALA A 86 -1.60 -8.35 -16.98
CA ALA A 86 -0.33 -8.23 -17.72
C ALA A 86 0.03 -9.51 -18.50
N ARG A 87 -0.40 -10.68 -18.01
CA ARG A 87 -0.15 -11.99 -18.65
C ARG A 87 -1.34 -12.53 -19.45
N ALA A 88 -2.37 -11.72 -19.73
CA ALA A 88 -3.60 -12.17 -20.38
C ALA A 88 -3.39 -12.92 -21.70
N ARG A 89 -2.29 -12.66 -22.43
CA ARG A 89 -1.93 -13.36 -23.68
C ARG A 89 -1.35 -14.76 -23.49
N VAL A 90 -0.83 -15.07 -22.31
CA VAL A 90 -0.22 -16.38 -21.98
C VAL A 90 -1.27 -17.30 -21.34
N GLY A 91 -2.17 -16.72 -20.55
CA GLY A 91 -3.22 -17.44 -19.85
C GLY A 91 -3.54 -16.78 -18.52
N ARG A 92 -4.51 -17.35 -17.81
CA ARG A 92 -5.02 -16.82 -16.54
C ARG A 92 -4.68 -17.68 -15.33
N ARG A 93 -3.91 -18.76 -15.51
CA ARG A 93 -3.60 -19.70 -14.44
C ARG A 93 -2.87 -18.99 -13.30
N VAL A 94 -3.45 -19.03 -12.10
CA VAL A 94 -2.84 -18.52 -10.87
C VAL A 94 -2.40 -19.70 -10.00
N VAL A 95 -1.20 -19.60 -9.45
CA VAL A 95 -0.67 -20.54 -8.44
C VAL A 95 -0.34 -19.73 -7.19
N HIS A 96 -0.80 -20.16 -6.02
CA HIS A 96 -0.59 -19.48 -4.75
C HIS A 96 -0.51 -20.46 -3.57
N SER A 97 -0.09 -19.99 -2.39
CA SER A 97 -0.11 -20.82 -1.18
C SER A 97 -1.53 -20.97 -0.61
N ALA A 98 -1.80 -22.05 0.11
CA ALA A 98 -3.05 -22.23 0.85
C ALA A 98 -3.18 -21.29 2.07
N VAL A 99 -2.08 -20.68 2.52
CA VAL A 99 -2.04 -19.80 3.70
C VAL A 99 -1.94 -18.32 3.36
N GLU A 100 -2.25 -17.94 2.12
CA GLU A 100 -2.28 -16.53 1.73
C GLU A 100 -3.34 -15.73 2.49
N HIS A 101 -3.15 -14.41 2.55
CA HIS A 101 -4.17 -13.50 3.05
C HIS A 101 -5.45 -13.58 2.19
N SER A 102 -6.61 -13.36 2.81
CA SER A 102 -7.90 -13.49 2.14
C SER A 102 -8.01 -12.64 0.87
N SER A 103 -7.43 -11.44 0.83
CA SER A 103 -7.46 -10.57 -0.36
C SER A 103 -6.77 -11.22 -1.58
N VAL A 104 -5.69 -11.97 -1.39
CA VAL A 104 -5.00 -12.69 -2.46
C VAL A 104 -5.85 -13.86 -2.94
N LEU A 105 -6.41 -14.64 -2.00
CA LEU A 105 -7.26 -15.79 -2.33
C LEU A 105 -8.51 -15.39 -3.13
N HIS A 106 -9.18 -14.30 -2.74
CA HIS A 106 -10.34 -13.79 -3.48
C HIS A 106 -9.95 -13.30 -4.87
N ALA A 107 -8.86 -12.53 -4.99
CA ALA A 107 -8.38 -12.05 -6.29
C ALA A 107 -8.00 -13.22 -7.24
N ALA A 108 -7.36 -14.25 -6.70
CA ALA A 108 -6.97 -15.45 -7.45
C ALA A 108 -8.19 -16.23 -7.95
N ALA A 109 -9.18 -16.49 -7.08
CA ALA A 109 -10.39 -17.21 -7.44
C ALA A 109 -11.25 -16.47 -8.49
N GLU A 110 -11.33 -15.14 -8.42
CA GLU A 110 -11.99 -14.33 -9.44
C GLU A 110 -11.24 -14.36 -10.79
N ALA A 111 -9.91 -14.42 -10.74
CA ALA A 111 -9.08 -14.45 -11.94
C ALA A 111 -9.11 -15.83 -12.63
N ASP A 112 -9.02 -16.90 -11.86
CA ASP A 112 -9.00 -18.31 -12.24
C ASP A 112 -9.83 -19.14 -11.24
N PRO A 113 -11.04 -19.59 -11.60
CA PRO A 113 -11.88 -20.42 -10.74
C PRO A 113 -11.24 -21.76 -10.32
N HIS A 114 -10.15 -22.15 -10.97
CA HIS A 114 -9.40 -23.37 -10.66
C HIS A 114 -8.06 -23.10 -9.98
N ALA A 115 -7.78 -21.87 -9.51
CA ALA A 115 -6.51 -21.51 -8.86
C ALA A 115 -6.09 -22.54 -7.78
N VAL A 116 -4.80 -22.83 -7.70
CA VAL A 116 -4.21 -23.86 -6.81
C VAL A 116 -3.03 -23.35 -6.01
#